data_AF-A0A9Q3E021-F1
#
_entry.id   AF-A0A9Q3E021-F1
#
_cell.length_a   1.000
_cell.length_b   1.000
_cell.length_c   1.000
_cell.angle_alpha   90.00
_cell.angle_beta   90.00
_cell.angle_gamma   90.00
#
_symmetry.space_group_name_H-M   'P 1'
#
loop_
_entity.id
_entity.type
_entity.pdbx_description
1 polymer ?
#
loop_
_entity_poly.entity_id
_entity_poly.type
_entity_poly.pdbx_seq_one_letter_code
_entity_poly.pdbx_strand_id
1 'polypeptide(L)'
;MIQTLEDMMRRFCAYGLELKDSDGFTHDWCSLIPALELAYKTSVHYSTGQTPAKLEKGWNPRLPADTLRKDLIDIHHTASSFKILLDKVKYNAKQSMNDAFDYAKQKWDKSHKVPDFKVGDLVLVSTLNFNNIKVPKKLKDSYLGPFVIVALHGTNAVQVELSGELENKHPTFPVSLIKPYQPADKELFPLRNPTPLTVPEGEQNEDRKIKKGDLGVKIKENILSDIKIQYMKMNGWQNQKYLTQVNS
;
A
#
# COMPACT_ATOMS: atom_id res chain seq x y z
N MET A 1 -7.11 -4.83 -11.67
CA MET A 1 -8.21 -5.53 -12.35
C MET A 1 -9.49 -5.23 -11.60
N ILE A 2 -10.56 -4.82 -12.28
CA ILE A 2 -11.85 -4.51 -11.64
C ILE A 2 -12.46 -5.84 -11.19
N GLN A 3 -12.55 -6.07 -9.88
CA GLN A 3 -13.00 -7.34 -9.30
C GLN A 3 -14.38 -7.79 -9.83
N THR A 4 -15.29 -6.86 -10.13
CA THR A 4 -16.61 -7.20 -10.65
C THR A 4 -16.56 -7.78 -12.05
N LEU A 5 -15.71 -7.26 -12.93
CA LEU A 5 -15.56 -7.78 -14.30
C LEU A 5 -14.87 -9.15 -14.27
N GLU A 6 -13.88 -9.33 -13.40
CA GLU A 6 -13.26 -10.63 -13.15
C GLU A 6 -14.27 -11.66 -12.65
N ASP A 7 -15.15 -11.29 -11.70
CA ASP A 7 -16.20 -12.18 -11.18
C ASP A 7 -17.24 -12.52 -12.26
N MET A 8 -17.66 -11.55 -13.08
CA MET A 8 -18.52 -11.79 -14.24
C MET A 8 -17.89 -12.78 -15.23
N MET A 9 -16.60 -12.61 -15.55
CA MET A 9 -15.84 -13.52 -16.41
C MET A 9 -15.69 -14.91 -15.78
N ARG A 10 -15.35 -15.00 -14.49
CA ARG A 10 -15.20 -16.27 -13.77
C ARG A 10 -16.49 -17.07 -13.79
N ARG A 11 -17.63 -16.44 -13.51
CA ARG A 11 -18.94 -17.09 -13.57
C ARG A 11 -19.24 -17.59 -14.98
N PHE A 12 -18.98 -16.79 -16.00
CA PHE A 12 -19.17 -17.22 -17.37
C PHE A 12 -18.30 -18.45 -17.72
N CYS A 13 -17.01 -18.37 -17.43
CA CYS A 13 -16.06 -19.46 -17.73
C CYS A 13 -16.34 -20.73 -16.91
N ALA A 14 -16.85 -20.59 -15.68
CA ALA A 14 -17.18 -21.71 -14.80
C ALA A 14 -18.50 -22.39 -15.16
N TYR A 15 -19.52 -21.63 -15.56
CA TYR A 15 -20.84 -22.18 -15.88
C TYR A 15 -20.96 -22.69 -17.31
N GLY A 16 -19.95 -22.46 -18.16
CA GLY A 16 -19.92 -23.00 -19.51
C GLY A 16 -21.24 -22.76 -20.23
N LEU A 17 -21.67 -21.49 -20.30
CA LEU A 17 -22.79 -21.12 -21.17
C LEU A 17 -22.38 -21.56 -22.58
N GLU A 18 -22.93 -22.70 -23.00
CA GLU A 18 -22.72 -23.30 -24.31
C GLU A 18 -23.36 -22.39 -25.36
N LEU A 19 -22.74 -21.24 -25.61
CA LEU A 19 -22.98 -20.47 -26.83
C LEU A 19 -22.23 -21.21 -27.96
N LYS A 20 -22.64 -22.46 -28.23
CA LYS A 20 -22.03 -23.30 -29.25
C LYS A 20 -22.23 -22.63 -30.60
N ASP A 21 -21.18 -22.03 -31.13
CA ASP A 21 -21.03 -21.98 -32.58
C ASP A 21 -20.90 -23.43 -33.09
N SER A 22 -21.21 -23.66 -34.37
CA SER A 22 -21.38 -24.98 -35.01
C SER A 22 -20.23 -25.98 -34.80
N ASP A 23 -19.07 -25.52 -34.33
CA ASP A 23 -17.80 -26.24 -34.33
C ASP A 23 -17.33 -26.69 -32.92
N GLY A 24 -18.17 -26.55 -31.89
CA GLY A 24 -18.05 -27.34 -30.65
C GLY A 24 -16.96 -26.94 -29.64
N PHE A 25 -16.35 -25.76 -29.75
CA PHE A 25 -15.44 -25.21 -28.73
C PHE A 25 -15.94 -23.86 -28.19
N THR A 26 -16.35 -23.80 -26.93
CA THR A 26 -16.69 -22.53 -26.25
C THR A 26 -15.77 -22.27 -25.07
N HIS A 27 -14.62 -21.66 -25.35
CA HIS A 27 -13.74 -21.08 -24.31
C HIS A 27 -13.14 -19.73 -24.70
N ASP A 28 -13.55 -19.10 -25.81
CA ASP A 28 -13.01 -17.79 -26.18
C ASP A 28 -13.70 -16.66 -25.40
N TRP A 29 -13.22 -16.41 -24.19
CA TRP A 29 -13.64 -15.26 -23.37
C TRP A 29 -13.42 -13.91 -24.09
N CYS A 30 -12.54 -13.85 -25.10
CA CYS A 30 -12.28 -12.63 -25.87
C CYS A 30 -13.51 -12.18 -26.67
N SER A 31 -14.18 -13.11 -27.35
CA SER A 31 -15.43 -12.86 -28.09
C SER A 31 -16.56 -12.28 -27.22
N LEU A 32 -16.51 -12.51 -25.91
CA LEU A 32 -17.54 -12.12 -24.94
C LEU A 32 -17.27 -10.79 -24.26
N ILE A 33 -16.06 -10.24 -24.41
CA ILE A 33 -15.70 -8.93 -23.86
C ILE A 33 -16.72 -7.85 -24.22
N PRO A 34 -17.22 -7.73 -25.47
CA PRO A 34 -18.20 -6.70 -25.83
C PRO A 34 -19.53 -6.85 -25.06
N ALA A 35 -19.99 -8.09 -24.85
CA ALA A 35 -21.21 -8.37 -24.09
C ALA A 35 -21.03 -8.05 -22.60
N LEU A 36 -19.86 -8.38 -22.03
CA LEU A 36 -19.50 -8.06 -20.64
C LEU A 36 -19.34 -6.56 -20.42
N GLU A 37 -18.73 -5.85 -21.37
CA GLU A 37 -18.60 -4.40 -21.35
C GLU A 37 -19.98 -3.73 -21.34
N LEU A 38 -20.89 -4.18 -22.22
CA LEU A 38 -22.27 -3.70 -22.25
C LEU A 38 -22.96 -3.94 -20.91
N ALA A 39 -22.89 -5.16 -20.40
CA ALA A 39 -23.52 -5.54 -19.12
C ALA A 39 -22.98 -4.70 -17.96
N TYR A 40 -21.66 -4.48 -17.90
CA TYR A 40 -21.03 -3.63 -16.89
C TYR A 40 -21.51 -2.17 -17.00
N LYS A 41 -21.52 -1.60 -18.21
CA LYS A 41 -21.95 -0.22 -18.45
C LYS A 41 -23.42 0.03 -18.12
N THR A 42 -24.28 -0.99 -18.25
CA THR A 42 -25.71 -0.89 -17.94
C THR A 42 -26.08 -1.34 -16.52
N SER A 43 -25.15 -1.91 -15.76
CA SER A 43 -25.38 -2.33 -14.38
C SER A 43 -25.26 -1.15 -13.43
N VAL A 44 -26.12 -1.12 -12.40
CA VAL A 44 -26.07 -0.08 -11.37
C VAL A 44 -24.87 -0.35 -10.47
N HIS A 45 -24.00 0.65 -10.30
CA HIS A 45 -22.84 0.56 -9.41
C HIS A 45 -23.22 0.96 -7.98
N TYR A 46 -22.74 0.19 -7.00
CA TYR A 46 -23.05 0.43 -5.58
C TYR A 46 -22.59 1.81 -5.09
N SER A 47 -21.37 2.23 -5.45
CA SER A 47 -20.80 3.50 -5.00
C SER A 47 -21.46 4.73 -5.60
N THR A 48 -21.99 4.64 -6.81
CA THR A 48 -22.59 5.78 -7.52
C THR A 48 -24.12 5.75 -7.54
N GLY A 49 -24.73 4.60 -7.24
CA GLY A 49 -26.19 4.40 -7.33
C GLY A 49 -26.74 4.56 -8.76
N GLN A 50 -25.89 4.65 -9.77
CA GLN A 50 -26.25 4.88 -11.18
C GLN A 50 -25.44 3.96 -12.09
N THR A 51 -25.89 3.80 -13.32
CA THR A 51 -25.18 3.05 -14.36
C THR A 51 -24.08 3.90 -14.99
N PRO A 52 -22.90 3.34 -15.31
CA PRO A 52 -21.82 4.07 -15.99
C PRO A 52 -22.28 4.72 -17.31
N ALA A 53 -23.06 4.00 -18.13
CA ALA A 53 -23.58 4.54 -19.38
C ALA A 53 -24.42 5.80 -19.18
N LYS A 54 -25.26 5.84 -18.14
CA LYS A 54 -26.07 7.01 -17.82
C LYS A 54 -25.25 8.17 -17.25
N LEU A 55 -24.16 7.90 -16.53
CA LEU A 55 -23.28 8.96 -16.03
C LEU A 55 -22.44 9.61 -17.13
N GLU A 56 -21.97 8.80 -18.08
CA GLU A 56 -21.16 9.25 -19.21
C GLU A 56 -22.03 9.90 -20.29
N LYS A 57 -23.05 9.17 -20.74
CA LYS A 57 -23.85 9.51 -21.91
C LYS A 57 -25.24 10.02 -21.58
N GLY A 58 -25.68 10.01 -20.33
CA GLY A 58 -27.03 10.48 -19.92
C GLY A 58 -28.16 9.48 -20.15
N TRP A 59 -27.94 8.40 -20.90
CA TRP A 59 -28.92 7.36 -21.22
C TRP A 59 -28.28 5.96 -21.17
N ASN A 60 -29.13 4.94 -21.02
CA ASN A 60 -28.70 3.54 -21.10
C ASN A 60 -29.03 2.98 -22.49
N PRO A 61 -28.11 2.25 -23.13
CA PRO A 61 -28.42 1.55 -24.37
C PRO A 61 -29.55 0.54 -24.17
N ARG A 62 -30.37 0.37 -25.21
CA ARG A 62 -31.44 -0.64 -25.20
C ARG A 62 -30.82 -2.03 -25.17
N LEU A 63 -31.20 -2.81 -24.16
CA LEU A 63 -30.78 -4.21 -24.04
C LEU A 63 -31.77 -5.14 -24.76
N PRO A 64 -31.37 -6.36 -25.12
CA PRO A 64 -32.28 -7.37 -25.67
C PRO A 64 -33.53 -7.60 -24.80
N ALA A 65 -33.36 -7.58 -23.46
CA ALA A 65 -34.46 -7.70 -22.51
C ALA A 65 -35.46 -6.52 -22.57
N ASP A 66 -35.00 -5.33 -22.93
CA ASP A 66 -35.86 -4.15 -23.06
C ASP A 66 -36.72 -4.20 -24.33
N THR A 67 -36.27 -4.91 -25.36
CA THR A 67 -37.02 -5.08 -26.62
C THR A 67 -38.32 -5.87 -26.42
N LEU A 68 -38.36 -6.74 -25.40
CA LEU A 68 -39.55 -7.50 -25.03
C LEU A 68 -40.60 -6.63 -24.31
N ARG A 69 -40.22 -5.45 -23.80
CA ARG A 69 -41.13 -4.52 -23.12
C ARG A 69 -41.71 -3.54 -24.13
N LYS A 70 -42.99 -3.73 -24.48
CA LYS A 70 -43.73 -2.85 -25.40
C LYS A 70 -44.07 -1.47 -24.81
N ASP A 71 -43.90 -1.31 -23.50
CA ASP A 71 -44.34 -0.12 -22.75
C ASP A 71 -43.24 0.96 -22.60
N LEU A 72 -42.07 0.74 -23.18
CA LEU A 72 -40.96 1.70 -23.12
C LEU A 72 -41.17 2.82 -24.15
N ILE A 73 -41.79 3.92 -23.70
CA ILE A 73 -41.89 5.15 -24.49
C ILE A 73 -40.52 5.82 -24.52
N ASP A 74 -39.89 5.87 -25.69
CA ASP A 74 -38.61 6.54 -25.91
C ASP A 74 -38.85 8.04 -26.14
N ILE A 75 -39.06 8.79 -25.05
CA ILE A 75 -39.22 10.25 -25.13
C ILE A 75 -37.83 10.87 -25.19
N HIS A 76 -37.39 11.20 -26.39
CA HIS A 76 -36.17 11.98 -26.56
C HIS A 76 -36.41 13.40 -26.03
N HIS A 77 -35.83 13.71 -24.88
CA HIS A 77 -35.93 15.05 -24.28
C HIS A 77 -35.24 16.09 -25.18
N THR A 78 -35.67 17.34 -25.11
CA THR A 78 -34.94 18.47 -25.71
C THR A 78 -33.50 18.55 -25.16
N ALA A 79 -32.55 19.11 -25.93
CA ALA A 79 -31.17 19.25 -25.48
C ALA A 79 -31.02 20.00 -24.14
N SER A 80 -31.86 21.01 -23.90
CA SER A 80 -31.84 21.78 -22.64
C SER A 80 -32.30 20.95 -21.44
N SER A 81 -33.37 20.17 -21.58
CA SER A 81 -33.87 19.28 -20.51
C SER A 81 -32.92 18.11 -20.27
N PHE A 82 -32.21 17.65 -21.31
CA PHE A 82 -31.14 16.66 -21.16
C PHE A 82 -30.06 17.10 -20.20
N LYS A 83 -29.57 18.34 -20.40
CA LYS A 83 -28.47 18.88 -19.61
C LYS A 83 -28.83 18.92 -18.14
N ILE A 84 -30.04 19.41 -17.83
CA ILE A 84 -30.57 19.47 -16.47
C ILE A 84 -30.64 18.06 -15.86
N LEU A 85 -31.13 17.07 -16.62
CA LEU A 85 -31.19 15.68 -16.17
C LEU A 85 -29.79 15.13 -15.87
N LEU A 86 -28.84 15.34 -16.78
CA LEU A 86 -27.47 14.84 -16.66
C LEU A 86 -26.73 15.48 -15.49
N ASP A 87 -26.88 16.80 -15.29
CA ASP A 87 -26.35 17.51 -14.14
C ASP A 87 -26.92 16.96 -12.83
N LYS A 88 -28.22 16.66 -12.78
CA LYS A 88 -28.87 16.03 -11.63
C LYS A 88 -28.35 14.61 -11.36
N VAL A 89 -28.18 13.80 -12.40
CA VAL A 89 -27.62 12.44 -12.28
C VAL A 89 -26.19 12.48 -11.75
N LYS A 90 -25.35 13.39 -12.26
CA LYS A 90 -23.98 13.60 -11.77
C LYS A 90 -23.95 14.08 -10.33
N TYR A 91 -24.83 15.01 -9.98
CA TYR A 91 -24.97 15.49 -8.60
C TYR A 91 -25.30 14.35 -7.65
N ASN A 92 -26.31 13.54 -7.98
CA ASN A 92 -26.72 12.40 -7.16
C ASN A 92 -25.58 11.38 -7.02
N ALA A 93 -24.90 11.04 -8.11
CA ALA A 93 -23.78 10.10 -8.06
C ALA A 93 -22.62 10.63 -7.20
N LYS A 94 -22.38 11.94 -7.21
CA LYS A 94 -21.38 12.56 -6.33
C LYS A 94 -21.77 12.44 -4.86
N GLN A 95 -23.06 12.65 -4.52
CA GLN A 95 -23.54 12.46 -3.16
C GLN A 95 -23.39 11.00 -2.71
N SER A 96 -23.85 10.05 -3.53
CA SER A 96 -23.68 8.62 -3.22
C SER A 96 -22.22 8.20 -3.06
N MET A 97 -21.31 8.79 -3.86
CA MET A 97 -19.88 8.54 -3.73
C MET A 97 -19.32 9.07 -2.39
N ASN A 98 -19.74 10.26 -1.97
CA ASN A 98 -19.35 10.82 -0.68
C ASN A 98 -19.87 9.95 0.47
N ASP A 99 -21.14 9.54 0.43
CA ASP A 99 -21.73 8.66 1.44
C ASP A 99 -20.99 7.33 1.53
N ALA A 100 -20.67 6.73 0.39
CA ALA A 100 -19.89 5.50 0.32
C ALA A 100 -18.46 5.68 0.87
N PHE A 101 -17.83 6.81 0.59
CA PHE A 101 -16.52 7.17 1.12
C PHE A 101 -16.56 7.35 2.64
N ASP A 102 -17.55 8.09 3.16
CA ASP A 102 -17.71 8.34 4.59
C ASP A 102 -18.01 7.05 5.35
N TYR A 103 -18.83 6.16 4.78
CA TYR A 103 -19.07 4.82 5.31
C TYR A 103 -17.78 3.99 5.38
N ALA A 104 -17.02 3.96 4.27
CA ALA A 104 -15.76 3.22 4.21
C ALA A 104 -14.73 3.77 5.21
N LYS A 105 -14.62 5.10 5.31
CA LYS A 105 -13.76 5.78 6.27
C LYS A 105 -14.15 5.44 7.71
N GLN A 106 -15.42 5.55 8.06
CA GLN A 106 -15.88 5.23 9.41
C GLN A 106 -15.58 3.76 9.78
N LYS A 107 -15.75 2.83 8.83
CA LYS A 107 -15.45 1.41 9.05
C LYS A 107 -13.95 1.16 9.19
N TRP A 108 -13.14 1.86 8.41
CA TRP A 108 -11.69 1.81 8.52
C TRP A 108 -11.23 2.35 9.88
N ASP A 109 -11.64 3.57 10.24
CA ASP A 109 -11.24 4.23 11.49
C ASP A 109 -11.63 3.43 12.74
N LYS A 110 -12.74 2.66 12.69
CA LYS A 110 -13.15 1.77 13.79
C LYS A 110 -12.21 0.58 14.04
N SER A 111 -11.65 0.00 12.97
CA SER A 111 -10.83 -1.21 13.07
C SER A 111 -9.33 -0.93 12.97
N HIS A 112 -8.96 0.20 12.37
CA HIS A 112 -7.59 0.56 12.12
C HIS A 112 -6.94 1.10 13.40
N LYS A 113 -5.92 0.38 13.88
CA LYS A 113 -5.00 0.85 14.92
C LYS A 113 -3.72 1.27 14.23
N VAL A 114 -3.40 2.56 14.28
CA VAL A 114 -2.10 3.06 13.81
C VAL A 114 -1.05 2.62 14.83
N PRO A 115 -0.07 1.78 14.47
CA PRO A 115 1.04 1.50 15.35
C PRO A 115 1.88 2.77 15.50
N ASP A 116 2.11 3.19 16.74
CA ASP A 116 3.00 4.32 17.03
C ASP A 116 4.44 3.81 17.01
N PHE A 117 5.15 4.11 15.93
CA PHE A 117 6.57 3.79 15.77
C PHE A 117 7.39 5.05 15.97
N LYS A 118 8.56 4.89 16.60
CA LYS A 118 9.53 5.97 16.80
C LYS A 118 10.85 5.62 16.14
N VAL A 119 11.60 6.66 15.76
CA VAL A 119 12.97 6.50 15.28
C VAL A 119 13.80 5.87 16.41
N GLY A 120 14.54 4.80 16.08
CA GLY A 120 15.29 3.99 17.04
C GLY A 120 14.57 2.73 17.54
N ASP A 121 13.28 2.55 17.27
CA ASP A 121 12.58 1.32 17.65
C ASP A 121 13.09 0.12 16.84
N LEU A 122 13.10 -1.05 17.48
CA LEU A 122 13.41 -2.32 16.83
C LEU A 122 12.15 -2.91 16.21
N VAL A 123 12.25 -3.30 14.94
CA VAL A 123 11.13 -3.84 14.18
C VAL A 123 11.52 -5.04 13.34
N LEU A 124 10.51 -5.82 13.00
CA LEU A 124 10.58 -6.97 12.11
C LEU A 124 9.91 -6.63 10.78
N VAL A 125 10.54 -7.00 9.66
CA VAL A 125 10.06 -6.73 8.30
C VAL A 125 9.50 -8.00 7.67
N SER A 126 8.29 -7.92 7.11
CA SER A 126 7.60 -9.06 6.50
C SER A 126 8.31 -9.56 5.25
N THR A 127 8.45 -10.88 5.11
CA THR A 127 9.16 -11.49 3.99
C THR A 127 8.31 -11.76 2.75
N LEU A 128 7.04 -11.34 2.75
CA LEU A 128 6.08 -11.57 1.66
C LEU A 128 6.60 -11.13 0.29
N ASN A 129 7.27 -9.97 0.23
CA ASN A 129 7.78 -9.37 -1.01
C ASN A 129 9.26 -9.71 -1.28
N PHE A 130 9.84 -10.65 -0.54
CA PHE A 130 11.25 -11.01 -0.66
C PHE A 130 11.41 -12.31 -1.45
N ASN A 131 11.65 -12.21 -2.76
CA ASN A 131 11.82 -13.38 -3.63
C ASN A 131 13.25 -13.95 -3.65
N ASN A 132 14.24 -13.17 -3.23
CA ASN A 132 15.67 -13.50 -3.39
C ASN A 132 16.32 -14.14 -2.15
N ILE A 133 15.51 -14.58 -1.17
CA ILE A 133 16.05 -15.24 0.01
C ILE A 133 16.32 -16.69 -0.37
N LYS A 134 17.54 -17.17 -0.14
CA LYS A 134 18.03 -18.50 -0.56
C LYS A 134 17.32 -19.69 0.11
N VAL A 135 16.33 -19.42 0.96
CA VAL A 135 15.56 -20.41 1.72
C VAL A 135 14.25 -20.71 0.99
N PRO A 136 13.84 -21.99 0.87
CA PRO A 136 12.57 -22.35 0.23
C PRO A 136 11.38 -21.72 0.98
N LYS A 137 10.34 -21.29 0.23
CA LYS A 137 9.18 -20.53 0.75
C LYS A 137 8.53 -21.13 2.00
N LYS A 138 8.54 -22.47 2.14
CA LYS A 138 7.95 -23.18 3.31
C LYS A 138 8.80 -23.11 4.58
N LEU A 139 10.12 -22.98 4.46
CA LEU A 139 11.07 -22.94 5.59
C LEU A 139 11.53 -21.51 5.91
N LYS A 140 11.00 -20.54 5.17
CA LYS A 140 11.38 -19.14 5.29
C LYS A 140 10.59 -18.50 6.42
N ASP A 141 11.28 -17.79 7.29
CA ASP A 141 10.63 -16.98 8.31
C ASP A 141 9.70 -15.95 7.68
N SER A 142 8.51 -15.78 8.26
CA SER A 142 7.52 -14.84 7.76
C SER A 142 7.94 -13.37 7.99
N TYR A 143 8.85 -13.14 8.93
CA TYR A 143 9.40 -11.84 9.27
C TYR A 143 10.91 -11.95 9.53
N LEU A 144 11.67 -10.94 9.13
CA LEU A 144 13.13 -10.84 9.35
C LEU A 144 13.46 -9.66 10.25
N GLY A 145 14.59 -9.74 10.92
CA GLY A 145 15.11 -8.71 11.81
C GLY A 145 15.54 -9.30 13.16
N PRO A 146 15.86 -8.46 14.15
CA PRO A 146 15.40 -7.08 14.28
C PRO A 146 16.21 -6.04 13.51
N PHE A 147 15.52 -5.07 12.91
CA PHE A 147 16.08 -3.88 12.25
C PHE A 147 15.71 -2.61 13.01
N VAL A 148 16.54 -1.58 12.91
CA VAL A 148 16.29 -0.28 13.57
C VAL A 148 15.56 0.65 12.61
N ILE A 149 14.56 1.38 13.12
CA ILE A 149 13.92 2.47 12.37
C ILE A 149 14.87 3.68 12.30
N VAL A 150 15.24 4.08 11.09
CA VAL A 150 16.08 5.25 10.83
C VAL A 150 15.24 6.51 10.63
N ALA A 151 14.10 6.40 9.94
CA ALA A 151 13.23 7.53 9.66
C ALA A 151 11.77 7.09 9.48
N LEU A 152 10.84 8.02 9.71
CA LEU A 152 9.41 7.84 9.50
C LEU A 152 8.97 8.74 8.35
N HIS A 153 8.32 8.16 7.35
CA HIS A 153 7.79 8.86 6.18
C HIS A 153 6.27 8.95 6.31
N GLY A 154 5.82 9.98 7.04
CA GLY A 154 4.42 10.15 7.39
C GLY A 154 3.90 9.02 8.31
N THR A 155 2.60 8.74 8.25
CA THR A 155 1.95 7.73 9.11
C THR A 155 2.00 6.31 8.56
N ASN A 156 2.31 6.14 7.26
CA ASN A 156 2.09 4.87 6.56
C ASN A 156 3.38 4.16 6.13
N ALA A 157 4.54 4.83 6.21
CA ALA A 157 5.79 4.28 5.74
C ALA A 157 6.93 4.54 6.73
N VAL A 158 7.78 3.54 6.89
CA VAL A 158 8.91 3.53 7.82
C VAL A 158 10.15 3.13 7.03
N GLN A 159 11.24 3.84 7.27
CA GLN A 159 12.55 3.50 6.74
C GLN A 159 13.35 2.77 7.81
N VAL A 160 13.78 1.55 7.48
CA VAL A 160 14.59 0.72 8.36
C VAL A 160 16.01 0.58 7.80
N GLU A 161 16.97 0.39 8.69
CA GLU A 161 18.32 0.02 8.30
C GLU A 161 18.35 -1.47 7.96
N LEU A 162 18.59 -1.80 6.69
CA LEU A 162 18.74 -3.18 6.23
C LEU A 162 20.22 -3.54 6.19
N SER A 163 20.54 -4.75 6.64
CA SER A 163 21.90 -5.29 6.72
C SER A 163 22.01 -6.65 6.02
N GLY A 164 23.25 -7.03 5.67
CA GLY A 164 23.58 -8.32 5.07
C GLY A 164 22.93 -8.55 3.70
N GLU A 165 22.26 -9.68 3.52
CA GLU A 165 21.64 -10.06 2.23
C GLU A 165 20.52 -9.11 1.77
N LEU A 166 20.07 -8.17 2.62
CA LEU A 166 18.99 -7.23 2.34
C LEU A 166 19.46 -5.80 2.06
N GLU A 167 20.75 -5.49 2.14
CA GLU A 167 21.31 -4.14 1.91
C GLU A 167 20.93 -3.56 0.54
N ASN A 168 20.87 -4.41 -0.49
CA ASN A 168 20.52 -4.01 -1.85
C ASN A 168 19.02 -3.76 -2.07
N LYS A 169 18.18 -3.91 -1.05
CA LYS A 169 16.73 -3.69 -1.16
C LYS A 169 16.36 -2.28 -0.69
N HIS A 170 15.23 -1.81 -1.21
CA HIS A 170 14.69 -0.53 -0.78
C HIS A 170 14.36 -0.55 0.72
N PRO A 171 14.92 0.38 1.53
CA PRO A 171 14.81 0.35 2.98
C PRO A 171 13.47 0.85 3.53
N THR A 172 12.62 1.46 2.69
CA THR A 172 11.30 1.95 3.11
C THR A 172 10.24 0.88 2.90
N PHE A 173 9.51 0.57 3.97
CA PHE A 173 8.40 -0.36 3.98
C PHE A 173 7.13 0.29 4.50
N PRO A 174 5.95 -0.10 3.99
CA PRO A 174 4.69 0.32 4.58
C PRO A 174 4.52 -0.29 5.98
N VAL A 175 3.89 0.45 6.87
CA VAL A 175 3.60 0.08 8.26
C VAL A 175 2.89 -1.29 8.37
N SER A 176 2.08 -1.65 7.38
CA SER A 176 1.39 -2.95 7.34
C SER A 176 2.32 -4.16 7.18
N LEU A 177 3.54 -3.96 6.69
CA LEU A 177 4.56 -5.00 6.52
C LEU A 177 5.57 -5.04 7.68
N ILE A 178 5.36 -4.23 8.71
CA ILE A 178 6.27 -4.08 9.84
C ILE A 178 5.58 -4.53 11.12
N LYS A 179 6.34 -5.17 12.01
CA LYS A 179 5.88 -5.49 13.36
C LYS A 179 6.87 -4.96 14.40
N PRO A 180 6.40 -4.46 15.55
CA PRO A 180 7.29 -4.14 16.66
C PRO A 180 8.00 -5.41 17.13
N TYR A 181 9.31 -5.31 17.35
CA TYR A 181 10.10 -6.41 17.90
C TYR A 181 9.85 -6.51 19.40
N GLN A 182 9.42 -7.69 19.86
CA GLN A 182 9.32 -8.01 21.29
C GLN A 182 10.43 -8.99 21.65
N PRO A 183 11.34 -8.64 22.58
CA PRO A 183 12.36 -9.57 23.03
C PRO A 183 11.70 -10.77 23.73
N ALA A 184 12.29 -11.96 23.55
CA ALA A 184 11.81 -13.14 24.24
C ALA A 184 12.04 -13.01 25.75
N ASP A 185 11.03 -13.36 26.54
CA ASP A 185 11.16 -13.45 27.99
C ASP A 185 12.07 -14.62 28.36
N LYS A 186 13.17 -14.30 29.05
CA LYS A 186 14.22 -15.25 29.42
C LYS A 186 13.75 -16.24 30.48
N GLU A 187 12.75 -15.87 31.30
CA GLU A 187 12.23 -16.74 32.37
C GLU A 187 11.29 -17.80 31.81
N LEU A 188 10.43 -17.42 30.85
CA LEU A 188 9.50 -18.34 30.19
C LEU A 188 10.19 -19.23 29.14
N PHE A 189 11.27 -18.75 28.51
CA PHE A 189 11.95 -19.47 27.42
C PHE A 189 13.48 -19.51 27.58
N PRO A 190 13.99 -20.21 28.61
CA PRO A 190 15.43 -20.22 28.94
C PRO A 190 16.32 -20.87 27.87
N LEU A 191 15.76 -21.71 26.99
CA LEU A 191 16.49 -22.38 25.91
C LEU A 191 16.56 -21.57 24.60
N ARG A 192 15.90 -20.40 24.52
CA ARG A 192 15.99 -19.55 23.33
C ARG A 192 17.25 -18.70 23.38
N ASN A 193 18.12 -18.88 22.39
CA ASN A 193 19.23 -17.96 22.19
C ASN A 193 18.71 -16.61 21.70
N PRO A 194 19.27 -15.49 22.18
CA PRO A 194 18.90 -14.17 21.70
C PRO A 194 19.24 -14.03 20.21
N THR A 195 18.30 -13.51 19.42
CA THR A 195 18.55 -13.18 18.01
C THR A 195 19.70 -12.16 17.93
N PRO A 196 20.72 -12.36 17.09
CA PRO A 196 21.77 -11.37 16.89
C PRO A 196 21.11 -10.04 16.48
N LEU A 197 21.29 -9.00 17.30
CA LEU A 197 20.89 -7.66 16.93
C LEU A 197 21.82 -7.23 15.79
N THR A 198 21.26 -6.76 14.68
CA THR A 198 22.10 -6.01 13.75
C THR A 198 22.28 -4.62 14.32
N VAL A 199 23.31 -4.45 15.15
CA VAL A 199 23.75 -3.14 15.62
C VAL A 199 24.59 -2.55 14.50
N PRO A 200 24.39 -1.27 14.10
CA PRO A 200 25.25 -0.65 13.10
C PRO A 200 26.71 -0.72 13.58
N GLU A 201 27.56 -1.38 12.78
CA GLU A 201 29.01 -1.25 12.93
C GLU A 201 29.35 0.21 12.66
N GLY A 202 29.83 0.90 13.70
CA GLY A 202 30.38 2.23 13.51
C GLY A 202 31.53 2.16 12.51
N GLU A 203 31.40 2.89 11.40
CA GLU A 203 32.49 3.09 10.46
C GLU A 203 33.73 3.54 11.23
N GLN A 204 34.70 2.64 11.38
CA GLN A 204 36.08 3.01 11.64
C GLN A 204 36.57 3.64 10.34
N ASN A 205 36.37 4.95 10.21
CA ASN A 205 36.89 5.70 9.08
C ASN A 205 38.43 5.74 9.20
N GLU A 206 39.09 4.79 8.54
CA GLU A 206 40.46 4.95 8.08
C GLU A 206 40.53 6.18 7.16
N ASP A 207 41.54 7.02 7.41
CA ASP A 207 41.81 8.29 6.74
C ASP A 207 41.91 8.17 5.21
N ARG A 208 40.77 8.23 4.50
CA ARG A 208 40.77 8.52 3.06
C ARG A 208 40.87 10.03 2.85
N LYS A 209 42.09 10.48 2.55
CA LYS A 209 42.38 11.83 2.03
C LYS A 209 41.51 12.13 0.80
N ILE A 210 40.48 12.97 0.96
CA ILE A 210 39.69 13.52 -0.14
C ILE A 210 40.33 14.84 -0.60
N LYS A 211 40.62 14.94 -1.90
CA LYS A 211 41.11 16.15 -2.57
C LYS A 211 40.03 17.23 -2.56
N LYS A 212 40.46 18.48 -2.34
CA LYS A 212 39.66 19.71 -2.32
C LYS A 212 38.69 19.82 -3.51
N GLY A 213 37.40 19.75 -3.21
CA GLY A 213 36.29 20.15 -4.05
C GLY A 213 35.01 19.96 -3.23
N ASP A 214 34.14 20.97 -3.21
CA ASP A 214 32.77 20.96 -2.65
C ASP A 214 32.60 21.43 -1.20
N LEU A 215 32.49 22.76 -1.07
CA LEU A 215 32.20 23.54 0.13
C LEU A 215 30.71 23.49 0.58
N GLY A 216 29.98 22.40 0.33
CA GLY A 216 28.51 22.34 0.55
C GLY A 216 28.01 21.58 1.79
N VAL A 217 28.87 20.84 2.51
CA VAL A 217 28.39 19.80 3.47
C VAL A 217 28.50 20.20 4.95
N LYS A 218 29.09 21.36 5.28
CA LYS A 218 29.49 21.71 6.65
C LYS A 218 28.39 22.03 7.67
N ILE A 219 27.11 21.92 7.34
CA ILE A 219 26.01 22.28 8.27
C ILE A 219 25.34 21.05 8.90
N LYS A 220 25.47 19.85 8.33
CA LYS A 220 24.82 18.64 8.86
C LYS A 220 25.64 17.88 9.91
N GLU A 221 26.96 17.98 9.87
CA GLU A 221 27.84 17.24 10.79
C GLU A 221 27.82 17.81 12.22
N ASN A 222 27.72 19.14 12.38
CA ASN A 222 27.69 19.76 13.71
C ASN A 222 26.40 19.45 14.49
N ILE A 223 25.26 19.29 13.80
CA ILE A 223 23.98 18.96 14.46
C ILE A 223 23.99 17.51 14.95
N LEU A 224 24.59 16.61 14.17
CA LEU A 224 24.72 15.20 14.54
C LEU A 224 25.72 15.00 15.69
N SER A 225 26.80 15.79 15.76
CA SER A 225 27.73 15.75 16.90
C SER A 225 27.09 16.26 18.19
N ASP A 226 26.28 17.32 18.12
CA ASP A 226 25.61 17.89 19.29
C ASP A 226 24.56 16.93 19.88
N ILE A 227 23.78 16.27 19.02
CA ILE A 227 22.82 15.23 19.43
C ILE A 227 23.55 14.05 20.11
N LYS A 228 24.73 13.68 19.60
CA LYS A 228 25.55 12.59 20.14
C LYS A 228 26.12 12.93 21.52
N ILE A 229 26.59 14.17 21.74
CA ILE A 229 27.06 14.65 23.05
C ILE A 229 25.90 14.68 24.05
N GLN A 230 24.71 15.08 23.62
CA GLN A 230 23.53 15.16 24.47
C GLN A 230 23.03 13.76 24.88
N TYR A 231 23.08 12.78 23.97
CA TYR A 231 22.74 11.38 24.24
C TYR A 231 23.75 10.70 25.17
N MET A 232 25.04 11.05 25.08
CA MET A 232 26.07 10.53 26.00
C MET A 232 25.97 11.12 27.41
N LYS A 233 25.61 12.41 27.54
CA LYS A 233 25.38 13.06 28.85
C LYS A 233 24.17 12.50 29.61
N MET A 234 23.09 12.17 28.91
CA MET A 234 21.87 11.63 29.55
C MET A 234 22.04 10.22 30.10
N ASN A 235 22.99 9.43 29.57
CA ASN A 235 23.19 8.03 29.97
C ASN A 235 24.34 7.82 30.98
N GLY A 236 24.97 8.89 31.48
CA GLY A 236 25.95 8.78 32.58
C GLY A 236 27.31 8.18 32.20
N TRP A 237 27.68 8.14 30.91
CA TRP A 237 28.97 7.61 30.47
C TRP A 237 30.08 8.67 30.64
N GLN A 238 30.91 8.51 31.67
CA GLN A 238 32.10 9.34 31.89
C GLN A 238 33.26 8.83 31.03
N ASN A 239 33.59 9.52 29.94
CA ASN A 239 34.83 9.28 29.21
C ASN A 239 35.69 10.55 29.21
N GLN A 240 36.79 10.51 29.95
CA GLN A 240 37.67 11.64 30.30
C GLN A 240 38.43 12.30 29.13
N LYS A 241 38.19 11.91 27.87
CA LYS A 241 38.93 12.42 26.69
C LYS A 241 38.33 13.66 26.00
N TYR A 242 37.12 14.09 26.34
CA TYR A 242 36.43 15.20 25.65
C TYR A 242 36.40 16.53 26.43
N LEU A 243 37.03 16.61 27.61
CA LEU A 243 37.03 17.82 28.43
C LEU A 243 38.23 18.76 28.18
N THR A 244 39.21 18.39 27.35
CA THR A 244 40.44 19.17 27.15
C THR A 244 40.47 20.05 25.89
N GLN A 245 39.43 20.05 25.05
CA GLN A 245 39.43 20.83 23.80
C GLN A 245 38.51 22.06 23.79
N VAL A 246 38.05 22.54 24.96
CA VAL A 246 37.21 23.75 25.04
C VAL A 246 37.92 24.95 25.72
N ASN A 247 39.15 24.77 26.22
CA ASN A 247 39.96 25.88 26.74
C ASN A 247 41.24 26.06 25.92
N SER A 248 41.12 26.60 24.71
CA SER A 248 42.16 27.33 23.97
C SER A 248 41.50 28.22 22.92
#